data_AF-A0A2G9T6H2-F1
#
_entry.id   AF-A0A2G9T6H2-F1
#
_cell.length_a   1.000
_cell.length_b   1.000
_cell.length_c   1.000
_cell.angle_alpha   90.00
_cell.angle_beta   90.00
_cell.angle_gamma   90.00
#
_symmetry.space_group_name_H-M   'P 1'
#
loop_
_entity.id
_entity.type
_entity.pdbx_description
1 polymer ?
#
loop_
_entity_poly.entity_id
_entity_poly.type
_entity_poly.pdbx_seq_one_letter_code
_entity_poly.pdbx_strand_id
1 'polypeptide(L)'
;DNERRLTGLHETAKIDQFSHGVASRASSVRIPRQTDDDGYGYFEDRRPSSNCDPYDVTAALVRTVCLDGDDRKLSMMYVPTTCVNN
;
A
#
# COMPACT_ATOMS: atom_id res chain seq x y z
N ASP A 1 6.75 13.32 10.05
CA ASP A 1 7.96 12.46 10.15
C ASP A 1 8.31 11.80 8.83
N ASN A 2 7.35 11.09 8.22
CA ASN A 2 7.54 10.42 6.94
C ASN A 2 7.97 11.34 5.77
N GLU A 3 7.53 12.61 5.75
CA GLU A 3 7.97 13.63 4.78
C GLU A 3 9.48 13.88 4.78
N ARG A 4 10.13 13.73 5.94
CA ARG A 4 11.59 13.89 6.07
C ARG A 4 12.35 12.66 5.57
N ARG A 5 11.67 11.51 5.49
CA ARG A 5 12.23 10.23 5.04
C ARG A 5 12.00 10.01 3.54
N LEU A 6 10.78 10.23 3.06
CA LEU A 6 10.32 9.98 1.69
C LEU A 6 10.67 11.17 0.77
N THR A 7 11.97 11.38 0.58
CA THR A 7 12.51 12.52 -0.17
C THR A 7 12.91 12.17 -1.61
N GLY A 8 12.88 10.90 -1.99
CA GLY A 8 13.43 10.43 -3.27
C GLY A 8 14.94 10.12 -3.22
N LEU A 9 15.59 10.40 -2.10
CA LEU A 9 17.01 10.13 -1.85
C LEU A 9 17.13 8.95 -0.87
N HIS A 10 18.27 8.25 -0.90
CA HIS A 10 18.58 7.14 0.02
C HIS A 10 17.59 5.96 0.01
N GLU A 11 17.35 5.37 -1.16
CA GLU A 11 16.48 4.18 -1.29
C GLU A 11 15.03 4.42 -0.78
N THR A 12 14.52 5.64 -0.96
CA THR A 12 13.13 6.02 -0.66
C THR A 12 12.50 6.73 -1.84
N ALA A 13 11.19 6.55 -2.04
CA ALA A 13 10.43 7.32 -3.02
C ALA A 13 10.04 8.69 -2.47
N LYS A 14 9.71 9.63 -3.36
CA LYS A 14 9.12 10.91 -2.95
C LYS A 14 7.71 10.70 -2.42
N ILE A 15 7.32 11.49 -1.40
CA ILE A 15 6.00 11.38 -0.77
C ILE A 15 4.84 11.79 -1.70
N ASP A 16 5.10 12.71 -2.64
CA ASP A 16 4.11 13.29 -3.54
C ASP A 16 3.88 12.47 -4.81
N GLN A 17 4.73 11.48 -5.08
CA GLN A 17 4.70 10.68 -6.31
C GLN A 17 4.61 9.19 -5.99
N PHE A 18 3.61 8.54 -6.56
CA PHE A 18 3.51 7.09 -6.50
C PHE A 18 4.37 6.45 -7.59
N SER A 19 5.15 5.43 -7.22
CA SER A 19 5.98 4.65 -8.15
C SER A 19 6.05 3.19 -7.72
N HIS A 20 6.20 2.28 -8.68
CA HIS A 20 6.46 0.85 -8.43
C HIS A 20 7.56 0.34 -9.35
N GLY A 21 8.23 -0.76 -8.97
CA GLY A 21 9.26 -1.37 -9.80
C GLY A 21 9.75 -2.72 -9.30
N VAL A 22 10.25 -3.54 -10.24
CA VAL A 22 10.85 -4.85 -9.96
C VAL A 22 12.24 -4.66 -9.38
N ALA A 23 12.51 -5.29 -8.24
CA ALA A 23 13.75 -5.18 -7.47
C ALA A 23 14.18 -3.74 -7.09
N SER A 24 13.33 -2.73 -7.33
CA SER A 24 13.67 -1.33 -7.08
C SER A 24 13.51 -1.01 -5.60
N ARG A 25 14.60 -0.57 -4.97
CA ARG A 25 14.59 -0.01 -3.62
C ARG A 25 14.34 1.50 -3.61
N ALA A 26 14.12 2.15 -4.74
CA ALA A 26 13.81 3.58 -4.76
C ALA A 26 12.32 3.88 -5.01
N SER A 27 11.52 2.85 -5.30
CA SER A 27 10.10 2.97 -5.58
C SER A 27 9.25 2.95 -4.32
N SER A 28 8.03 3.49 -4.43
CA SER A 28 7.04 3.53 -3.35
C SER A 28 6.58 2.10 -3.00
N VAL A 29 6.35 1.28 -4.02
CA VAL A 29 6.09 -0.16 -3.90
C VAL A 29 7.21 -0.95 -4.60
N ARG A 30 7.71 -2.00 -3.96
CA ARG A 30 8.70 -2.91 -4.54
C ARG A 30 8.07 -4.25 -4.85
N ILE A 31 8.33 -4.77 -6.05
CA ILE A 31 8.04 -6.16 -6.40
C ILE A 31 9.38 -6.92 -6.30
N PRO A 32 9.52 -7.91 -5.39
CA PRO A 32 10.71 -8.74 -5.34
C PRO A 32 10.98 -9.42 -6.68
N ARG A 33 12.26 -9.57 -7.07
CA ARG A 33 12.62 -10.20 -8.35
C ARG A 33 12.04 -11.62 -8.46
N GLN A 34 12.08 -12.39 -7.38
CA GLN A 34 11.50 -13.73 -7.35
C GLN A 34 9.99 -13.72 -7.65
N THR A 35 9.24 -12.77 -7.08
CA THR A 35 7.80 -12.64 -7.37
C THR A 35 7.54 -12.35 -8.86
N ASP A 36 8.38 -11.51 -9.47
CA ASP A 36 8.29 -11.17 -10.89
C ASP A 36 8.65 -12.37 -11.78
N ASP A 37 9.73 -13.08 -11.45
CA ASP A 37 10.19 -14.26 -12.16
C ASP A 37 9.17 -15.42 -12.07
N ASP A 38 8.55 -15.62 -10.91
CA ASP A 38 7.58 -16.71 -10.67
C ASP A 38 6.17 -16.35 -11.19
N GLY A 39 5.87 -15.06 -11.41
CA GLY A 39 4.55 -14.57 -11.80
C GLY A 39 3.51 -14.57 -10.68
N TYR A 40 3.89 -14.92 -9.45
CA TYR A 40 3.05 -14.87 -8.25
C TYR A 40 3.89 -14.62 -7.00
N GLY A 41 3.25 -14.14 -5.93
CA GLY A 41 3.92 -13.86 -4.66
C GLY A 41 3.34 -12.63 -3.97
N TYR A 42 4.21 -11.69 -3.62
CA TYR A 42 3.83 -10.49 -2.85
C TYR A 42 4.52 -9.22 -3.37
N PHE A 43 3.95 -8.06 -3.03
CA PHE A 43 4.58 -6.75 -3.17
C PHE A 43 4.87 -6.15 -1.79
N GLU A 44 5.81 -5.21 -1.72
CA GLU A 44 6.20 -4.52 -0.49
C GLU A 44 5.86 -3.03 -0.60
N ASP A 45 4.92 -2.54 0.22
CA ASP A 45 4.70 -1.09 0.38
C ASP A 45 5.76 -0.50 1.32
N ARG A 46 6.60 0.40 0.80
CA ARG A 46 7.74 0.99 1.52
C ARG A 46 7.46 2.41 2.01
N ARG A 47 6.22 2.87 1.83
CA ARG A 47 5.74 4.18 2.28
C ARG A 47 5.42 4.25 3.78
N PRO A 48 4.93 3.20 4.47
CA PRO A 48 4.67 3.29 5.91
C PRO A 48 5.90 3.74 6.71
N SER A 49 5.69 4.67 7.64
CA SER A 49 6.73 5.13 8.56
C SER A 49 6.90 4.13 9.71
N SER A 50 8.04 4.11 10.39
CA SER A 50 8.25 3.24 11.56
C SER A 50 7.30 3.51 12.73
N ASN A 51 6.69 4.71 12.77
CA ASN A 51 5.73 5.12 13.78
C ASN A 51 4.27 5.04 13.33
N CYS A 52 3.96 4.34 12.23
CA CYS A 52 2.58 4.18 11.78
C CYS A 52 1.78 3.23 12.69
N ASP A 53 0.46 3.43 12.75
CA ASP A 53 -0.44 2.43 13.33
C ASP A 53 -0.57 1.24 12.36
N PRO A 54 -0.19 0.01 12.79
CA PRO A 54 -0.26 -1.16 11.92
C PRO A 54 -1.68 -1.52 11.51
N TYR A 55 -2.70 -1.22 12.33
CA TYR A 55 -4.10 -1.51 12.01
C TYR A 55 -4.61 -0.58 10.91
N ASP A 56 -4.29 0.71 10.99
CA ASP A 56 -4.68 1.67 9.96
C ASP A 56 -4.01 1.36 8.62
N VAL A 57 -2.72 1.04 8.63
CA VAL A 57 -1.97 0.71 7.41
C VAL A 57 -2.52 -0.55 6.73
N THR A 58 -2.74 -1.62 7.50
CA THR A 58 -3.28 -2.87 6.95
C THR A 58 -4.72 -2.70 6.47
N ALA A 59 -5.56 -1.98 7.21
CA ALA A 59 -6.92 -1.68 6.79
C ALA A 59 -6.95 -0.85 5.49
N ALA A 60 -6.08 0.16 5.36
CA ALA A 60 -5.98 0.96 4.15
C ALA A 60 -5.52 0.14 2.95
N LEU A 61 -4.55 -0.76 3.13
CA LEU A 61 -4.07 -1.66 2.07
C LEU A 61 -5.18 -2.60 1.58
N VAL A 62 -5.82 -3.34 2.48
CA VAL A 62 -6.88 -4.30 2.13
C VAL A 62 -8.05 -3.58 1.45
N ARG A 63 -8.46 -2.43 1.98
CA ARG A 63 -9.56 -1.66 1.43
C ARG A 63 -9.29 -1.17 0.01
N THR A 64 -8.07 -0.69 -0.24
CA THR A 64 -7.69 -0.13 -1.54
C THR A 64 -7.45 -1.21 -2.59
N VAL A 65 -6.88 -2.35 -2.19
CA VAL A 65 -6.44 -3.40 -3.13
C VAL A 65 -7.51 -4.49 -3.33
N CYS A 66 -8.31 -4.79 -2.30
CA CYS A 66 -9.21 -5.94 -2.31
C CYS A 66 -10.70 -5.59 -2.30
N LEU A 67 -11.08 -4.35 -1.93
CA LEU A 67 -12.49 -3.99 -1.65
C LEU A 67 -13.04 -2.84 -2.51
N ASP A 68 -12.57 -2.69 -3.76
CA ASP A 68 -13.02 -1.70 -4.77
C ASP A 68 -13.13 -0.23 -4.31
N GLY A 69 -12.62 0.10 -3.13
CA GLY A 69 -12.62 1.45 -2.57
C GLY A 69 -14.00 1.98 -2.17
N ASP A 70 -15.06 1.16 -2.09
CA ASP A 70 -16.42 1.63 -1.79
C ASP A 70 -16.54 2.32 -0.43
N ASP A 71 -15.74 1.91 0.56
CA ASP A 71 -15.71 2.55 1.87
C ASP A 71 -14.60 3.61 1.99
N ARG A 72 -14.64 4.71 1.24
CA ARG A 72 -13.62 5.79 1.34
C ARG A 72 -13.61 6.57 2.66
N LYS A 73 -14.46 6.21 3.62
CA LYS A 73 -14.45 6.79 4.97
C LYS A 73 -13.75 5.84 5.94
N LEU A 74 -12.81 6.37 6.70
CA LEU A 74 -12.31 5.82 7.99
C LEU A 74 -13.43 5.85 9.06
N SER A 75 -14.69 5.59 8.69
CA SER A 75 -15.70 5.28 9.69
C SER A 75 -15.43 3.85 10.14
N MET A 76 -15.04 3.69 11.40
CA MET A 76 -14.77 2.42 12.10
C MET A 76 -15.91 1.39 12.00
N MET A 77 -17.08 1.77 11.48
CA MET A 77 -18.22 0.89 11.25
C MET A 77 -18.12 0.29 9.85
N TYR A 78 -17.59 -0.93 9.74
CA TYR A 78 -17.83 -1.76 8.55
C TYR A 78 -19.33 -2.10 8.51
N VAL A 79 -20.05 -1.49 7.58
CA VAL A 79 -21.45 -1.84 7.30
C VAL A 79 -21.41 -2.60 5.97
N PRO A 80 -21.44 -3.94 5.97
CA PRO A 80 -21.46 -4.69 4.73
C PRO A 80 -22.67 -4.24 3.93
N THR A 81 -22.42 -3.70 2.73
CA THR A 81 -23.51 -3.30 1.84
C THR A 81 -24.21 -4.59 1.43
N THR A 82 -25.48 -4.69 1.83
CA THR A 82 -26.32 -5.87 1.69
C THR A 82 -26.24 -6.45 0.28
N CYS A 83 -26.10 -7.78 0.24
CA CYS A 83 -26.27 -8.65 -0.91
C CYS A 83 -27.38 -8.11 -1.82
N VAL A 84 -27.03 -7.67 -3.03
CA VAL A 84 -28.00 -7.60 -4.13
C VAL A 84 -28.30 -9.03 -4.53
N ASN A 85 -29.35 -9.59 -3.92
CA ASN A 85 -29.96 -10.85 -4.35
C ASN A 85 -30.41 -10.66 -5.80
N ASN A 86 -29.81 -11.43 -6.71
CA ASN A 86 -30.35 -11.67 -8.04
C ASN A 86 -31.25 -12.91 -7.99
#